data_AF-A0A925RJQ1-F1
#
_entry.id   AF-A0A925RJQ1-F1
#
_cell.length_a   1.000
_cell.length_b   1.000
_cell.length_c   1.000
_cell.angle_alpha   90.00
_cell.angle_beta   90.00
_cell.angle_gamma   90.00
#
_symmetry.space_group_name_H-M   'P 1'
#
loop_
_entity.id
_entity.type
_entity.pdbx_description
1 polymer ?
#
loop_
_entity_poly.entity_id
_entity_poly.type
_entity_poly.pdbx_seq_one_letter_code
_entity_poly.pdbx_strand_id
1 'polypeptide(L)'
;MLPVPPRSLVFTALLAASLFAGCSDSDPPAPTGEAAVDHRGSPPAGDDLCNAPALSTVITAVPPSAGGGAAPINVRVHYNRPDGIYDGWGLHVWQIDDAGNFIADYPGVTFANALPPAAFDDFGPVFEIQAPKFTDPRAAGFGFIVHRGDTKDPDGDRLWKFTDGSEFWLRSEDAAIYRSNPLGGAIDLTTVRVHYKRFDANFAVWGLHLWATSGLDVSRLPGLALDNFGAPVPLSAMPNFVAEPDGSEVAFDLPVLNPRDGSGREAVEFILHGMPDNPAGGVNNKDGWSSNQRVVYAGIGISGGVGHVWIVQEDPRIFTSPPTTRSTSTTDARAVWLSGNLVRWPKADTTGAFRLYHSATGQIVARAGAPVTGADGALPLTVF
;
A
#
# COMPACT_ATOMS: atom_id res chain seq x y z
N MET A 1 -27.68 43.84 -49.59
CA MET A 1 -27.74 44.50 -48.26
C MET A 1 -26.81 43.74 -47.33
N LEU A 2 -25.73 44.39 -46.91
CA LEU A 2 -24.71 43.89 -45.96
C LEU A 2 -25.26 43.89 -44.52
N PRO A 3 -24.72 43.07 -43.60
CA PRO A 3 -23.63 43.56 -42.75
C PRO A 3 -22.52 42.54 -42.40
N VAL A 4 -21.36 43.09 -42.03
CA VAL A 4 -20.17 42.44 -41.43
C VAL A 4 -20.25 42.54 -39.87
N PRO A 5 -19.26 42.08 -39.06
CA PRO A 5 -19.36 41.10 -37.96
C PRO A 5 -19.35 41.74 -36.54
N PRO A 6 -19.20 40.95 -35.46
CA PRO A 6 -18.16 41.30 -34.47
C PRO A 6 -17.35 40.05 -34.06
N ARG A 7 -16.02 40.11 -34.18
CA ARG A 7 -15.03 40.56 -33.18
C ARG A 7 -14.75 39.55 -32.07
N SER A 8 -13.53 39.03 -32.17
CA SER A 8 -12.71 38.29 -31.22
C SER A 8 -12.82 38.76 -29.77
N LEU A 9 -12.75 37.79 -28.84
CA LEU A 9 -12.00 37.96 -27.61
C LEU A 9 -10.82 36.98 -27.61
N VAL A 10 -9.63 37.58 -27.62
CA VAL A 10 -8.34 36.97 -27.28
C VAL A 10 -8.23 36.99 -25.76
N PHE A 11 -7.79 35.89 -25.15
CA PHE A 11 -6.82 35.86 -24.04
C PHE A 11 -6.31 34.41 -23.94
N THR A 12 -5.14 34.10 -24.52
CA THR A 12 -3.81 34.26 -23.91
C THR A 12 -3.76 33.49 -22.60
N ALA A 13 -3.41 32.21 -22.69
CA ALA A 13 -2.06 31.70 -22.47
C ALA A 13 -1.82 31.41 -20.98
N LEU A 14 -1.44 30.16 -20.69
CA LEU A 14 -0.07 29.84 -20.36
C LEU A 14 0.07 28.33 -20.63
N LEU A 15 0.98 27.88 -21.50
CA LEU A 15 2.40 27.67 -21.20
C LEU A 15 2.55 26.88 -19.90
N ALA A 16 3.19 25.73 -19.86
CA ALA A 16 4.35 25.25 -20.59
C ALA A 16 4.44 23.76 -20.22
N ALA A 17 4.65 22.86 -21.18
CA ALA A 17 5.97 22.48 -21.67
C ALA A 17 6.76 21.69 -20.60
N SER A 18 7.43 20.56 -20.87
CA SER A 18 7.65 19.84 -22.12
C SER A 18 8.52 18.61 -21.82
N LEU A 19 8.20 17.51 -22.52
CA LEU A 19 9.10 16.59 -23.24
C LEU A 19 10.25 15.84 -22.51
N PHE A 20 10.77 14.70 -22.99
CA PHE A 20 11.11 14.34 -24.39
C PHE A 20 11.14 12.83 -24.69
N ALA A 21 10.92 12.49 -25.95
CA ALA A 21 11.89 11.77 -26.79
C ALA A 21 11.63 12.10 -28.27
N GLY A 22 12.68 12.42 -29.03
CA GLY A 22 12.60 12.85 -30.43
C GLY A 22 13.15 11.84 -31.42
N CYS A 23 12.94 12.11 -32.71
CA CYS A 23 13.74 11.67 -33.85
C CYS A 23 13.76 12.83 -34.87
N SER A 24 14.93 13.16 -35.41
CA SER A 24 15.14 14.08 -36.55
C SER A 24 14.75 13.38 -37.87
N ASP A 25 14.43 14.04 -38.99
CA ASP A 25 15.22 14.97 -39.81
C ASP A 25 14.33 15.93 -40.67
N SER A 26 14.79 17.18 -40.82
CA SER A 26 14.62 18.23 -41.88
C SER A 26 13.33 18.44 -42.73
N ASP A 27 12.88 19.72 -42.77
CA ASP A 27 11.77 20.40 -43.50
C ASP A 27 12.20 21.08 -44.85
N PRO A 28 11.37 21.84 -45.66
CA PRO A 28 9.94 21.81 -46.13
C PRO A 28 9.84 22.22 -47.67
N PRO A 29 8.75 22.77 -48.33
CA PRO A 29 7.36 23.09 -47.95
C PRO A 29 6.20 22.67 -48.92
N ALA A 30 4.96 23.00 -48.51
CA ALA A 30 3.58 22.71 -48.98
C ALA A 30 3.15 23.41 -50.32
N PRO A 31 1.87 23.36 -50.85
CA PRO A 31 0.60 22.93 -50.23
C PRO A 31 -0.56 22.35 -51.14
N THR A 32 -1.69 22.08 -50.47
CA THR A 32 -3.12 22.08 -50.90
C THR A 32 -3.72 20.91 -51.69
N GLY A 33 -4.89 20.44 -51.22
CA GLY A 33 -5.94 19.87 -52.08
C GLY A 33 -6.66 18.64 -51.50
N GLU A 34 -7.92 18.81 -51.12
CA GLU A 34 -8.84 17.77 -50.64
C GLU A 34 -9.26 16.74 -51.71
N ALA A 35 -9.59 15.54 -51.21
CA ALA A 35 -10.78 14.73 -51.47
C ALA A 35 -10.67 13.38 -52.22
N ALA A 36 -11.18 12.36 -51.51
CA ALA A 36 -11.98 11.20 -51.94
C ALA A 36 -11.27 10.01 -52.66
N VAL A 37 -11.68 8.73 -52.58
CA VAL A 37 -12.61 7.88 -51.80
C VAL A 37 -12.26 6.41 -52.22
N ASP A 38 -12.41 5.44 -51.30
CA ASP A 38 -12.66 3.97 -51.46
C ASP A 38 -11.74 3.09 -52.35
N HIS A 39 -11.17 2.02 -51.77
CA HIS A 39 -11.49 0.63 -52.19
C HIS A 39 -10.71 -0.45 -51.41
N ARG A 40 -11.47 -1.48 -51.04
CA ARG A 40 -11.11 -2.85 -50.63
C ARG A 40 -9.68 -3.29 -51.02
N GLY A 41 -8.92 -3.86 -50.08
CA GLY A 41 -7.72 -4.63 -50.40
C GLY A 41 -7.00 -5.28 -49.22
N SER A 42 -6.99 -6.63 -49.22
CA SER A 42 -6.00 -7.58 -48.67
C SER A 42 -5.66 -7.61 -47.16
N PRO A 43 -5.28 -8.79 -46.62
CA PRO A 43 -4.85 -8.91 -45.22
C PRO A 43 -3.48 -8.22 -45.05
N PRO A 44 -3.22 -7.47 -43.97
CA PRO A 44 -1.93 -6.82 -43.80
C PRO A 44 -0.87 -7.85 -43.44
N ALA A 45 0.21 -7.80 -44.21
CA ALA A 45 1.47 -8.47 -43.93
C ALA A 45 2.24 -7.70 -42.86
N GLY A 46 2.93 -8.44 -41.98
CA GLY A 46 4.20 -8.07 -41.38
C GLY A 46 4.23 -7.01 -40.28
N ASP A 47 3.70 -5.80 -40.49
CA ASP A 47 4.25 -4.61 -39.82
C ASP A 47 3.21 -3.66 -39.18
N ASP A 48 1.93 -4.06 -39.11
CA ASP A 48 0.81 -3.12 -38.89
C ASP A 48 0.46 -2.83 -37.41
N LEU A 49 1.27 -3.29 -36.45
CA LEU A 49 1.05 -3.02 -35.02
C LEU A 49 1.48 -1.60 -34.60
N CYS A 50 2.32 -0.92 -35.38
CA CYS A 50 2.86 0.40 -35.01
C CYS A 50 2.11 1.61 -35.60
N ASN A 51 1.14 1.41 -36.52
CA ASN A 51 0.49 2.52 -37.26
C ASN A 51 -1.05 2.44 -37.27
N ALA A 52 -1.68 1.99 -36.19
CA ALA A 52 -3.15 2.04 -36.07
C ALA A 52 -3.65 3.51 -36.06
N PRO A 53 -4.48 3.95 -37.02
CA PRO A 53 -4.90 5.35 -37.16
C PRO A 53 -6.02 5.78 -36.18
N ALA A 54 -6.45 4.90 -35.27
CA ALA A 54 -7.44 5.24 -34.26
C ALA A 54 -7.12 4.58 -32.91
N LEU A 55 -6.55 5.36 -31.99
CA LEU A 55 -6.63 5.08 -30.55
C LEU A 55 -8.08 5.29 -30.12
N SER A 56 -8.87 4.23 -29.96
CA SER A 56 -10.19 4.37 -29.33
C SER A 56 -10.04 4.34 -27.82
N THR A 57 -9.76 5.49 -27.22
CA THR A 57 -10.00 5.72 -25.80
C THR A 57 -11.42 6.27 -25.69
N VAL A 58 -12.41 5.39 -25.48
CA VAL A 58 -13.73 5.84 -25.06
C VAL A 58 -13.60 6.32 -23.61
N ILE A 59 -13.55 7.64 -23.43
CA ILE A 59 -13.66 8.26 -22.10
C ILE A 59 -15.11 8.69 -21.94
N THR A 60 -15.87 7.91 -21.17
CA THR A 60 -17.19 8.34 -20.67
C THR A 60 -16.99 9.33 -19.54
N ALA A 61 -17.73 10.44 -19.55
CA ALA A 61 -17.79 11.35 -18.41
C ALA A 61 -18.29 10.57 -17.18
N VAL A 62 -17.45 10.52 -16.14
CA VAL A 62 -17.86 10.06 -14.81
C VAL A 62 -18.72 11.18 -14.22
N PRO A 63 -19.98 10.95 -13.82
CA PRO A 63 -20.73 11.95 -13.06
C PRO A 63 -19.91 12.33 -11.82
N PRO A 64 -19.99 13.59 -11.33
CA PRO A 64 -19.23 13.99 -10.15
C PRO A 64 -19.48 12.96 -9.04
N SER A 65 -18.40 12.36 -8.56
CA SER A 65 -18.45 11.40 -7.46
C SER A 65 -19.19 12.08 -6.31
N ALA A 66 -20.35 11.54 -5.94
CA ALA A 66 -20.98 11.93 -4.70
C ALA A 66 -20.07 11.43 -3.57
N GLY A 67 -19.30 12.35 -2.96
CA GLY A 67 -18.52 12.14 -1.74
C GLY A 67 -17.27 11.28 -1.91
N GLY A 68 -16.09 11.91 -1.88
CA GLY A 68 -14.77 11.26 -1.91
C GLY A 68 -14.37 10.56 -0.60
N GLY A 69 -15.30 9.86 0.07
CA GLY A 69 -14.99 9.03 1.23
C GLY A 69 -14.35 7.70 0.80
N ALA A 70 -13.42 7.17 1.61
CA ALA A 70 -12.94 5.81 1.42
C ALA A 70 -14.08 4.79 1.57
N ALA A 71 -14.00 3.68 0.84
CA ALA A 71 -15.00 2.61 0.92
C ALA A 71 -15.11 2.07 2.37
N PRO A 72 -16.31 1.63 2.80
CA PRO A 72 -16.49 1.04 4.12
C PRO A 72 -15.54 -0.12 4.39
N ILE A 73 -14.98 -0.15 5.60
CA ILE A 73 -14.13 -1.24 6.12
C ILE A 73 -14.71 -1.76 7.43
N ASN A 74 -14.38 -3.00 7.80
CA ASN A 74 -14.69 -3.48 9.14
C ASN A 74 -13.84 -2.72 10.17
N VAL A 75 -14.45 -2.31 11.28
CA VAL A 75 -13.76 -1.59 12.36
C VAL A 75 -14.00 -2.31 13.69
N ARG A 76 -12.93 -2.56 14.44
CA ARG A 76 -12.97 -3.06 15.83
C ARG A 76 -12.89 -1.90 16.81
N VAL A 77 -13.79 -1.88 17.78
CA VAL A 77 -13.82 -0.88 18.85
C VAL A 77 -13.58 -1.57 20.18
N HIS A 78 -12.46 -1.25 20.82
CA HIS A 78 -12.10 -1.76 22.13
C HIS A 78 -12.53 -0.76 23.20
N TYR A 79 -13.21 -1.20 24.25
CA TYR A 79 -13.65 -0.31 25.32
C TYR A 79 -13.24 -0.86 26.68
N ASN A 80 -12.54 -0.04 27.47
CA ASN A 80 -12.14 -0.40 28.82
C ASN A 80 -12.82 0.48 29.86
N ARG A 81 -13.31 -0.15 30.93
CA ARG A 81 -13.69 0.51 32.17
C ARG A 81 -12.75 0.07 33.30
N PRO A 82 -12.16 1.01 34.08
CA PRO A 82 -11.33 0.67 35.22
C PRO A 82 -12.07 -0.14 36.31
N ASP A 83 -13.39 0.00 36.41
CA ASP A 83 -14.23 -0.74 37.36
C ASP A 83 -14.55 -2.18 36.91
N GLY A 84 -14.28 -2.53 35.64
CA GLY A 84 -14.59 -3.83 35.06
C GLY A 84 -16.07 -4.15 34.88
N ILE A 85 -16.98 -3.17 35.04
CA ILE A 85 -18.43 -3.40 35.01
C ILE A 85 -18.99 -3.07 33.63
N TYR A 86 -19.17 -4.10 32.79
CA TYR A 86 -19.65 -3.95 31.41
C TYR A 86 -21.12 -4.30 31.18
N ASP A 87 -21.79 -4.90 32.17
CA ASP A 87 -23.20 -5.31 32.02
C ASP A 87 -24.11 -4.13 31.67
N GLY A 88 -24.86 -4.29 30.57
CA GLY A 88 -25.79 -3.31 30.03
C GLY A 88 -25.15 -2.19 29.21
N TRP A 89 -23.82 -2.14 29.10
CA TRP A 89 -23.14 -1.20 28.20
C TRP A 89 -23.17 -1.71 26.76
N GLY A 90 -23.41 -0.80 25.82
CA GLY A 90 -23.39 -1.07 24.39
C GLY A 90 -23.00 0.15 23.57
N LEU A 91 -22.89 -0.04 22.26
CA LEU A 91 -22.51 1.01 21.32
C LEU A 91 -23.72 1.42 20.46
N HIS A 92 -24.16 2.67 20.57
CA HIS A 92 -25.05 3.27 19.58
C HIS A 92 -24.21 3.75 18.40
N VAL A 93 -24.65 3.46 17.17
CA VAL A 93 -23.87 3.71 15.94
C VAL A 93 -24.80 4.24 14.84
N TRP A 94 -24.32 5.23 14.07
CA TRP A 94 -24.99 5.76 12.89
C TRP A 94 -23.99 6.08 11.77
N GLN A 95 -24.46 6.15 10.53
CA GLN A 95 -23.64 6.44 9.35
C GLN A 95 -23.47 7.94 9.18
N ILE A 96 -22.28 8.37 8.75
CA ILE A 96 -21.97 9.77 8.44
C ILE A 96 -21.41 9.95 7.04
N ASP A 97 -21.63 11.13 6.45
CA ASP A 97 -20.92 11.57 5.24
C ASP A 97 -19.48 12.02 5.54
N ASP A 98 -18.74 12.42 4.50
CA ASP A 98 -17.36 12.90 4.65
C ASP A 98 -17.25 14.21 5.44
N ALA A 99 -18.32 15.01 5.53
CA ALA A 99 -18.36 16.20 6.37
C ALA A 99 -18.72 15.89 7.83
N GLY A 100 -19.01 14.63 8.17
CA GLY A 100 -19.39 14.20 9.52
C GLY A 100 -20.88 14.35 9.83
N ASN A 101 -21.72 14.65 8.84
CA ASN A 101 -23.16 14.78 9.06
C ASN A 101 -23.83 13.40 9.09
N PHE A 102 -24.84 13.24 9.94
CA PHE A 102 -25.71 12.08 9.93
C PHE A 102 -26.35 11.88 8.55
N ILE A 103 -26.33 10.64 8.05
CA ILE A 103 -27.00 10.27 6.79
C ILE A 103 -27.98 9.12 6.93
N ALA A 104 -27.74 8.17 7.83
CA ALA A 104 -28.60 7.01 8.06
C ALA A 104 -28.26 6.31 9.38
N ASP A 105 -29.20 5.57 9.95
CA ASP A 105 -28.94 4.68 11.09
C ASP A 105 -28.07 3.48 10.68
N TYR A 106 -27.35 2.90 11.64
CA TYR A 106 -26.66 1.63 11.44
C TYR A 106 -27.65 0.46 11.57
N PRO A 107 -27.80 -0.41 10.56
CA PRO A 107 -28.80 -1.48 10.57
C PRO A 107 -28.78 -2.37 11.81
N GLY A 108 -29.94 -2.43 12.50
CA GLY A 108 -30.15 -3.27 13.68
C GLY A 108 -29.73 -2.63 15.01
N VAL A 109 -29.22 -1.40 14.99
CA VAL A 109 -28.80 -0.66 16.17
C VAL A 109 -29.71 0.56 16.35
N THR A 110 -30.23 0.75 17.55
CA THR A 110 -30.96 1.95 17.97
C THR A 110 -30.44 2.40 19.32
N PHE A 111 -30.85 3.58 19.80
CA PHE A 111 -30.45 4.00 21.14
C PHE A 111 -31.01 3.07 22.24
N ALA A 112 -32.20 2.51 22.05
CA ALA A 112 -32.76 1.54 23.01
C ALA A 112 -32.18 0.12 22.85
N ASN A 113 -31.68 -0.22 21.66
CA ASN A 113 -31.09 -1.51 21.33
C ASN A 113 -29.68 -1.30 20.78
N ALA A 114 -28.75 -1.00 21.69
CA ALA A 114 -27.35 -0.76 21.38
C ALA A 114 -26.68 -2.02 20.81
N LEU A 115 -25.62 -1.83 20.01
CA LEU A 115 -24.78 -2.94 19.55
C LEU A 115 -24.10 -3.60 20.76
N PRO A 116 -24.30 -4.91 20.98
CA PRO A 116 -23.61 -5.62 22.05
C PRO A 116 -22.14 -5.89 21.68
N PRO A 117 -21.26 -6.15 22.67
CA PRO A 117 -19.92 -6.64 22.40
C PRO A 117 -19.96 -7.93 21.57
N ALA A 118 -19.10 -8.04 20.58
CA ALA A 118 -18.91 -9.24 19.77
C ALA A 118 -17.94 -10.23 20.44
N ALA A 119 -16.98 -9.71 21.20
CA ALA A 119 -15.99 -10.49 21.94
C ALA A 119 -15.50 -9.72 23.18
N PHE A 120 -14.61 -10.35 23.94
CA PHE A 120 -13.83 -9.72 25.01
C PHE A 120 -12.35 -10.09 24.83
N ASP A 121 -11.46 -9.15 25.12
CA ASP A 121 -10.03 -9.36 25.22
C ASP A 121 -9.47 -8.83 26.55
N ASP A 122 -8.14 -8.81 26.70
CA ASP A 122 -7.48 -8.34 27.92
C ASP A 122 -7.71 -6.83 28.19
N PHE A 123 -8.15 -6.06 27.18
CA PHE A 123 -8.53 -4.67 27.34
C PHE A 123 -9.99 -4.51 27.76
N GLY A 124 -10.91 -5.34 27.25
CA GLY A 124 -12.33 -5.29 27.62
C GLY A 124 -13.25 -5.81 26.52
N PRO A 125 -14.53 -5.40 26.49
CA PRO A 125 -15.42 -5.68 25.37
C PRO A 125 -14.90 -5.12 24.04
N VAL A 126 -15.05 -5.92 22.99
CA VAL A 126 -14.73 -5.59 21.61
C VAL A 126 -16.01 -5.56 20.80
N PHE A 127 -16.33 -4.42 20.19
CA PHE A 127 -17.47 -4.26 19.27
C PHE A 127 -16.99 -4.38 17.81
N GLU A 128 -17.81 -5.00 16.96
CA GLU A 128 -17.53 -5.12 15.52
C GLU A 128 -18.49 -4.27 14.68
N ILE A 129 -17.93 -3.29 13.97
CA ILE A 129 -18.61 -2.50 12.95
C ILE A 129 -18.34 -3.13 11.59
N GLN A 130 -19.39 -3.52 10.89
CA GLN A 130 -19.32 -4.36 9.69
C GLN A 130 -19.51 -3.52 8.43
N ALA A 131 -18.52 -3.50 7.54
CA ALA A 131 -18.57 -2.80 6.25
C ALA A 131 -19.85 -3.07 5.45
N PRO A 132 -20.37 -4.32 5.34
CA PRO A 132 -21.58 -4.60 4.58
C PRO A 132 -22.85 -3.90 5.09
N LYS A 133 -22.84 -3.36 6.33
CA LYS A 133 -23.98 -2.65 6.91
C LYS A 133 -24.03 -1.16 6.53
N PHE A 134 -23.01 -0.64 5.87
CA PHE A 134 -23.00 0.71 5.30
C PHE A 134 -23.53 0.66 3.87
N THR A 135 -24.83 0.87 3.72
CA THR A 135 -25.53 0.75 2.43
C THR A 135 -25.72 2.09 1.72
N ASP A 136 -25.53 3.23 2.40
CA ASP A 136 -25.57 4.54 1.74
C ASP A 136 -24.24 4.79 1.01
N PRO A 137 -24.26 5.09 -0.31
CA PRO A 137 -23.04 5.30 -1.09
C PRO A 137 -22.20 6.51 -0.62
N ARG A 138 -22.76 7.40 0.21
CA ARG A 138 -22.05 8.57 0.77
C ARG A 138 -21.36 8.27 2.10
N ALA A 139 -21.54 7.07 2.66
CA ALA A 139 -20.95 6.72 3.94
C ALA A 139 -19.42 6.79 3.88
N ALA A 140 -18.83 7.72 4.63
CA ALA A 140 -17.39 7.91 4.75
C ALA A 140 -16.87 7.52 6.15
N GLY A 141 -17.77 7.17 7.05
CA GLY A 141 -17.49 6.78 8.42
C GLY A 141 -18.77 6.52 9.22
N PHE A 142 -18.63 6.55 10.54
CA PHE A 142 -19.75 6.46 11.47
C PHE A 142 -19.59 7.42 12.65
N GLY A 143 -20.72 7.79 13.24
CA GLY A 143 -20.75 8.33 14.59
C GLY A 143 -21.16 7.26 15.60
N PHE A 144 -20.73 7.43 16.85
CA PHE A 144 -21.00 6.47 17.91
C PHE A 144 -21.07 7.09 19.31
N ILE A 145 -21.77 6.39 20.20
CA ILE A 145 -21.87 6.67 21.64
C ILE A 145 -21.79 5.35 22.40
N VAL A 146 -20.94 5.26 23.42
CA VAL A 146 -20.97 4.17 24.41
C VAL A 146 -21.97 4.55 25.49
N HIS A 147 -22.95 3.70 25.79
CA HIS A 147 -23.98 4.01 26.78
C HIS A 147 -24.58 2.75 27.44
N ARG A 148 -25.23 2.97 28.59
CA ARG A 148 -26.06 2.01 29.32
C ARG A 148 -27.39 2.69 29.67
N GLY A 149 -28.46 2.35 28.95
CA GLY A 149 -29.69 3.13 28.99
C GLY A 149 -29.40 4.59 28.60
N ASP A 150 -29.85 5.54 29.42
CA ASP A 150 -29.60 6.97 29.21
C ASP A 150 -28.21 7.44 29.69
N THR A 151 -27.46 6.59 30.40
CA THR A 151 -26.10 6.93 30.86
C THR A 151 -25.10 6.75 29.74
N LYS A 152 -24.45 7.83 29.29
CA LYS A 152 -23.40 7.81 28.27
C LYS A 152 -22.01 7.79 28.88
N ASP A 153 -21.01 7.34 28.12
CA ASP A 153 -19.63 7.27 28.58
C ASP A 153 -18.55 7.57 27.51
N PRO A 154 -17.93 8.77 27.55
CA PRO A 154 -18.45 9.99 28.18
C PRO A 154 -19.66 10.52 27.41
N ASP A 155 -20.19 11.68 27.84
CA ASP A 155 -21.20 12.39 27.05
C ASP A 155 -20.62 12.96 25.74
N GLY A 156 -21.49 13.24 24.77
CA GLY A 156 -21.15 13.74 23.45
C GLY A 156 -21.00 12.67 22.37
N ASP A 157 -21.19 13.12 21.12
CA ASP A 157 -21.08 12.27 19.94
C ASP A 157 -19.62 12.20 19.49
N ARG A 158 -19.15 10.98 19.17
CA ARG A 158 -17.82 10.75 18.61
C ARG A 158 -17.94 10.25 17.18
N LEU A 159 -17.01 10.63 16.32
CA LEU A 159 -16.99 10.28 14.91
C LEU A 159 -15.72 9.52 14.54
N TRP A 160 -15.81 8.60 13.59
CA TRP A 160 -14.69 7.83 13.04
C TRP A 160 -14.83 7.71 11.52
N LYS A 161 -13.82 8.12 10.75
CA LYS A 161 -13.80 7.94 9.29
C LYS A 161 -13.17 6.60 8.92
N PHE A 162 -13.57 6.01 7.81
CA PHE A 162 -12.94 4.77 7.32
C PHE A 162 -11.45 4.94 6.98
N THR A 163 -11.05 6.17 6.64
CA THR A 163 -9.64 6.54 6.44
C THR A 163 -8.82 6.57 7.73
N ASP A 164 -9.46 6.57 8.90
CA ASP A 164 -8.77 6.62 10.18
C ASP A 164 -8.22 5.25 10.62
N GLY A 165 -8.74 4.16 10.05
CA GLY A 165 -8.25 2.80 10.28
C GLY A 165 -9.35 1.82 10.67
N SER A 166 -8.95 0.55 10.79
CA SER A 166 -9.84 -0.58 11.10
C SER A 166 -9.93 -0.91 12.59
N GLU A 167 -9.33 -0.13 13.48
CA GLU A 167 -9.28 -0.43 14.90
C GLU A 167 -8.99 0.81 15.76
N PHE A 168 -9.67 0.93 16.91
CA PHE A 168 -9.35 1.92 17.94
C PHE A 168 -9.79 1.49 19.35
N TRP A 169 -9.29 2.22 20.36
CA TRP A 169 -9.50 1.98 21.78
C TRP A 169 -10.15 3.19 22.45
N LEU A 170 -11.06 2.89 23.39
CA LEU A 170 -11.81 3.85 24.19
C LEU A 170 -11.59 3.55 25.67
N ARG A 171 -11.53 4.59 26.48
CA ARG A 171 -11.52 4.49 27.94
C ARG A 171 -12.78 5.11 28.52
N SER A 172 -13.26 4.52 29.60
CA SER A 172 -14.34 5.10 30.38
C SER A 172 -13.99 6.51 30.85
N GLU A 173 -14.99 7.39 30.77
CA GLU A 173 -14.97 8.81 31.14
C GLU A 173 -14.00 9.66 30.31
N ASP A 174 -13.47 9.12 29.21
CA ASP A 174 -12.50 9.76 28.34
C ASP A 174 -13.06 9.95 26.93
N ALA A 175 -13.04 11.19 26.46
CA ALA A 175 -13.53 11.53 25.11
C ALA A 175 -12.52 11.18 24.02
N ALA A 176 -11.27 10.89 24.38
CA ALA A 176 -10.22 10.54 23.42
C ALA A 176 -10.51 9.20 22.72
N ILE A 177 -10.19 9.16 21.41
CA ILE A 177 -10.15 7.95 20.61
C ILE A 177 -8.69 7.58 20.40
N TYR A 178 -8.25 6.47 20.96
CA TYR A 178 -6.88 6.02 20.87
C TYR A 178 -6.70 5.08 19.69
N ARG A 179 -5.66 5.31 18.87
CA ARG A 179 -5.32 4.46 17.72
C ARG A 179 -4.45 3.26 18.07
N SER A 180 -4.15 3.09 19.36
CA SER A 180 -3.45 1.96 19.96
C SER A 180 -3.97 1.74 21.38
N ASN A 181 -3.77 0.56 21.96
CA ASN A 181 -4.22 0.24 23.31
C ASN A 181 -3.59 1.20 24.35
N PRO A 182 -4.36 2.11 24.97
CA PRO A 182 -3.84 3.09 25.92
C PRO A 182 -3.53 2.51 27.30
N LEU A 183 -3.93 1.27 27.56
CA LEU A 183 -3.63 0.52 28.78
C LEU A 183 -2.66 -0.64 28.53
N GLY A 184 -2.17 -0.78 27.30
CA GLY A 184 -1.12 -1.72 26.98
C GLY A 184 0.06 -1.42 27.89
N GLY A 185 0.51 -2.44 28.65
CA GLY A 185 1.76 -2.34 29.38
C GLY A 185 2.88 -1.91 28.44
N ALA A 186 3.90 -1.27 28.99
CA ALA A 186 4.98 -0.74 28.18
C ALA A 186 5.57 -1.88 27.32
N ILE A 187 5.59 -1.69 26.00
CA ILE A 187 5.92 -2.72 25.01
C ILE A 187 7.25 -3.38 25.39
N ASP A 188 7.23 -4.68 25.71
CA ASP A 188 8.44 -5.45 25.96
C ASP A 188 8.98 -5.99 24.64
N LEU A 189 9.77 -5.16 23.96
CA LEU A 189 10.40 -5.44 22.67
C LEU A 189 11.90 -5.22 22.81
N THR A 190 12.69 -6.26 22.60
CA THR A 190 14.16 -6.18 22.66
C THR A 190 14.81 -6.39 21.30
N THR A 191 14.08 -6.97 20.34
CA THR A 191 14.59 -7.26 19.00
C THR A 191 13.50 -7.09 17.96
N VAL A 192 13.84 -6.40 16.87
CA VAL A 192 13.06 -6.40 15.63
C VAL A 192 13.73 -7.38 14.67
N ARG A 193 13.03 -8.44 14.27
CA ARG A 193 13.47 -9.34 13.20
C ARG A 193 13.00 -8.80 11.86
N VAL A 194 13.94 -8.42 11.01
CA VAL A 194 13.68 -7.90 9.67
C VAL A 194 13.78 -9.03 8.68
N HIS A 195 12.69 -9.25 7.94
CA HIS A 195 12.63 -10.12 6.77
C HIS A 195 12.77 -9.25 5.52
N TYR A 196 13.74 -9.55 4.67
CA TYR A 196 13.99 -8.81 3.44
C TYR A 196 13.90 -9.75 2.24
N LYS A 197 12.86 -9.57 1.44
CA LYS A 197 12.62 -10.35 0.22
C LYS A 197 13.17 -9.61 -0.99
N ARG A 198 13.94 -10.33 -1.81
CA ARG A 198 14.37 -9.85 -3.13
C ARG A 198 13.95 -10.82 -4.23
N PHE A 199 13.49 -10.28 -5.34
CA PHE A 199 13.12 -11.06 -6.52
C PHE A 199 14.35 -11.58 -7.27
N ASP A 200 15.48 -10.86 -7.18
CA ASP A 200 16.72 -11.24 -7.84
C ASP A 200 17.66 -12.10 -6.97
N ALA A 201 17.26 -12.43 -5.74
CA ALA A 201 18.05 -13.18 -4.75
C ALA A 201 19.45 -12.60 -4.44
N ASN A 202 19.77 -11.39 -4.91
CA ASN A 202 21.10 -10.82 -4.80
C ASN A 202 21.22 -9.96 -3.54
N PHE A 203 21.43 -10.59 -2.39
CA PHE A 203 21.54 -9.92 -1.09
C PHE A 203 22.95 -9.44 -0.74
N ALA A 204 24.00 -10.04 -1.32
CA ALA A 204 25.38 -9.80 -0.91
C ALA A 204 25.85 -8.35 -1.14
N VAL A 205 25.22 -7.66 -2.09
CA VAL A 205 25.50 -6.25 -2.44
C VAL A 205 24.61 -5.25 -1.67
N TRP A 206 23.98 -5.68 -0.58
CA TRP A 206 23.14 -4.85 0.28
C TRP A 206 23.63 -4.88 1.73
N GLY A 207 23.41 -3.77 2.41
CA GLY A 207 23.76 -3.62 3.81
C GLY A 207 22.93 -2.53 4.49
N LEU A 208 23.25 -2.30 5.76
CA LEU A 208 22.58 -1.33 6.61
C LEU A 208 23.51 -0.19 6.99
N HIS A 209 23.05 1.04 6.80
CA HIS A 209 23.55 2.16 7.58
C HIS A 209 22.83 2.19 8.93
N LEU A 210 23.60 2.12 10.00
CA LEU A 210 23.13 2.12 11.38
C LEU A 210 23.80 3.26 12.14
N TRP A 211 23.08 3.90 13.06
CA TRP A 211 23.60 4.98 13.91
C TRP A 211 23.08 4.87 15.34
N ALA A 212 23.82 5.39 16.32
CA ALA A 212 23.55 5.11 17.73
C ALA A 212 22.22 5.68 18.27
N THR A 213 21.75 6.80 17.72
CA THR A 213 20.51 7.47 18.18
C THR A 213 19.25 6.98 17.45
N SER A 214 19.36 5.95 16.62
CA SER A 214 18.28 5.40 15.81
C SER A 214 17.24 4.57 16.56
N GLY A 215 17.43 4.35 17.87
CA GLY A 215 16.62 3.40 18.66
C GLY A 215 17.23 2.00 18.80
N LEU A 216 18.39 1.75 18.19
CA LEU A 216 19.16 0.51 18.36
C LEU A 216 19.76 0.37 19.76
N ASP A 217 19.78 -0.86 20.28
CA ASP A 217 20.63 -1.23 21.41
C ASP A 217 22.05 -1.58 20.90
N VAL A 218 22.88 -0.54 20.74
CA VAL A 218 24.24 -0.67 20.21
C VAL A 218 25.15 -1.56 21.05
N SER A 219 24.84 -1.76 22.33
CA SER A 219 25.63 -2.64 23.21
C SER A 219 25.57 -4.10 22.76
N ARG A 220 24.52 -4.47 22.02
CA ARG A 220 24.29 -5.80 21.44
C ARG A 220 24.76 -5.92 19.99
N LEU A 221 25.46 -4.92 19.46
CA LEU A 221 26.03 -4.90 18.12
C LEU A 221 27.56 -4.70 18.14
N PRO A 222 28.32 -5.47 18.94
CA PRO A 222 29.76 -5.27 19.07
C PRO A 222 30.49 -5.52 17.75
N GLY A 223 31.42 -4.63 17.41
CA GLY A 223 32.30 -4.79 16.24
C GLY A 223 31.70 -4.38 14.89
N LEU A 224 30.43 -3.95 14.86
CA LEU A 224 29.83 -3.39 13.65
C LEU A 224 30.21 -1.92 13.48
N ALA A 225 30.50 -1.51 12.24
CA ALA A 225 30.78 -0.13 11.91
C ALA A 225 29.46 0.68 11.85
N LEU A 226 29.23 1.50 12.86
CA LEU A 226 28.11 2.44 12.91
C LEU A 226 28.54 3.79 12.30
N ASP A 227 27.57 4.62 11.94
CA ASP A 227 27.76 6.01 11.49
C ASP A 227 28.65 6.15 10.24
N ASN A 228 28.73 5.10 9.43
CA ASN A 228 29.48 5.09 8.18
C ASN A 228 28.59 4.74 6.98
N PHE A 229 28.14 5.76 6.25
CA PHE A 229 27.31 5.57 5.05
C PHE A 229 28.11 4.97 3.87
N GLY A 230 29.42 5.22 3.80
CA GLY A 230 30.27 4.71 2.72
C GLY A 230 30.65 3.24 2.85
N ALA A 231 30.45 2.65 4.03
CA ALA A 231 30.71 1.24 4.32
C ALA A 231 29.56 0.66 5.17
N PRO A 232 28.39 0.42 4.57
CA PRO A 232 27.27 -0.19 5.27
C PRO A 232 27.63 -1.55 5.85
N VAL A 233 26.96 -1.90 6.95
CA VAL A 233 27.08 -3.20 7.58
C VAL A 233 26.46 -4.25 6.66
N PRO A 234 27.22 -5.26 6.18
CA PRO A 234 26.65 -6.32 5.36
C PRO A 234 25.51 -7.03 6.10
N LEU A 235 24.43 -7.39 5.40
CA LEU A 235 23.29 -8.08 6.04
C LEU A 235 23.72 -9.36 6.76
N SER A 236 24.70 -10.08 6.21
CA SER A 236 25.27 -11.31 6.78
C SER A 236 26.05 -11.10 8.09
N ALA A 237 26.43 -9.87 8.42
CA ALA A 237 27.08 -9.52 9.69
C ALA A 237 26.08 -9.23 10.82
N MET A 238 24.79 -9.11 10.50
CA MET A 238 23.75 -8.84 11.49
C MET A 238 23.46 -10.09 12.35
N PRO A 239 23.09 -9.90 13.64
CA PRO A 239 22.75 -11.02 14.52
C PRO A 239 21.66 -11.92 13.94
N ASN A 240 21.77 -13.23 14.15
CA ASN A 240 20.80 -14.24 13.72
C ASN A 240 20.41 -14.14 12.22
N PHE A 241 21.37 -13.72 11.38
CA PHE A 241 21.22 -13.74 9.93
C PHE A 241 20.96 -15.17 9.43
N VAL A 242 19.90 -15.32 8.64
CA VAL A 242 19.51 -16.56 7.98
C VAL A 242 19.09 -16.21 6.55
N ALA A 243 19.50 -17.01 5.58
CA ALA A 243 18.96 -16.97 4.23
C ALA A 243 17.97 -18.13 4.05
N GLU A 244 16.79 -17.85 3.49
CA GLU A 244 15.82 -18.90 3.18
C GLU A 244 16.40 -19.88 2.16
N PRO A 245 16.04 -21.18 2.22
CA PRO A 245 16.59 -22.19 1.33
C PRO A 245 16.34 -21.94 -0.16
N ASP A 246 15.25 -21.25 -0.49
CA ASP A 246 14.91 -20.89 -1.87
C ASP A 246 15.61 -19.61 -2.36
N GLY A 247 16.40 -18.97 -1.49
CA GLY A 247 17.14 -17.74 -1.79
C GLY A 247 16.25 -16.52 -2.02
N SER A 248 14.96 -16.57 -1.72
CA SER A 248 14.04 -15.45 -1.99
C SER A 248 14.02 -14.39 -0.89
N GLU A 249 14.46 -14.75 0.32
CA GLU A 249 14.41 -13.91 1.51
C GLU A 249 15.64 -14.14 2.40
N VAL A 250 16.07 -13.08 3.08
CA VAL A 250 16.96 -13.17 4.24
C VAL A 250 16.27 -12.57 5.45
N ALA A 251 16.61 -13.08 6.64
CA ALA A 251 16.12 -12.54 7.90
C ALA A 251 17.26 -12.32 8.88
N PHE A 252 17.25 -11.20 9.60
CA PHE A 252 18.25 -10.85 10.58
C PHE A 252 17.64 -10.01 11.70
N ASP A 253 18.33 -9.92 12.83
CA ASP A 253 17.85 -9.26 14.02
C ASP A 253 18.47 -7.87 14.18
N LEU A 254 17.63 -6.88 14.51
CA LEU A 254 18.00 -5.56 15.01
C LEU A 254 17.71 -5.52 16.51
N PRO A 255 18.73 -5.58 17.38
CA PRO A 255 18.59 -5.26 18.79
C PRO A 255 18.11 -3.83 18.98
N VAL A 256 17.03 -3.63 19.75
CA VAL A 256 16.45 -2.31 19.99
C VAL A 256 16.42 -1.96 21.47
N LEU A 257 16.50 -0.66 21.76
CA LEU A 257 16.25 -0.14 23.09
C LEU A 257 14.81 -0.43 23.48
N ASN A 258 14.62 -1.13 24.59
CA ASN A 258 13.31 -1.63 24.96
C ASN A 258 12.35 -0.47 25.30
N PRO A 259 11.16 -0.40 24.65
CA PRO A 259 10.17 0.63 24.92
C PRO A 259 9.72 0.69 26.37
N ARG A 260 9.75 -0.44 27.08
CA ARG A 260 9.37 -0.49 28.49
C ARG A 260 10.29 0.29 29.43
N ASP A 261 11.51 0.57 28.99
CA ASP A 261 12.52 1.25 29.79
C ASP A 261 12.64 2.75 29.43
N GLY A 262 11.77 3.30 28.57
CA GLY A 262 11.76 4.73 28.26
C GLY A 262 10.70 5.16 27.25
N SER A 263 9.92 6.19 27.58
CA SER A 263 8.75 6.64 26.82
C SER A 263 9.03 7.19 25.41
N GLY A 264 10.27 7.53 25.06
CA GLY A 264 10.64 7.99 23.72
C GLY A 264 11.06 6.88 22.74
N ARG A 265 11.06 5.62 23.18
CA ARG A 265 11.55 4.47 22.41
C ARG A 265 10.41 3.83 21.63
N GLU A 266 9.92 4.54 20.62
CA GLU A 266 8.72 4.15 19.86
C GLU A 266 9.03 3.54 18.49
N ALA A 267 10.29 3.63 18.05
CA ALA A 267 10.71 3.13 16.75
C ALA A 267 12.21 2.82 16.73
N VAL A 268 12.61 2.03 15.74
CA VAL A 268 13.99 1.92 15.27
C VAL A 268 14.09 2.44 13.84
N GLU A 269 15.16 3.15 13.53
CA GLU A 269 15.48 3.61 12.19
C GLU A 269 16.76 2.96 11.66
N PHE A 270 16.82 2.75 10.36
CA PHE A 270 18.04 2.35 9.64
C PHE A 270 17.94 2.82 8.19
N ILE A 271 19.03 2.70 7.44
CA ILE A 271 18.97 2.79 5.97
C ILE A 271 19.38 1.46 5.38
N LEU A 272 18.48 0.79 4.66
CA LEU A 272 18.83 -0.32 3.78
C LEU A 272 19.32 0.25 2.44
N HIS A 273 20.58 0.01 2.09
CA HIS A 273 21.17 0.52 0.86
C HIS A 273 22.31 -0.36 0.34
N GLY A 274 22.80 -0.05 -0.86
CA GLY A 274 23.81 -0.83 -1.54
C GLY A 274 25.16 -0.80 -0.84
N MET A 275 25.90 -1.90 -0.95
CA MET A 275 27.34 -1.96 -0.67
C MET A 275 28.13 -1.19 -1.75
N PRO A 276 29.42 -0.87 -1.53
CA PRO A 276 30.24 -0.18 -2.54
C PRO A 276 30.32 -0.89 -3.91
N ASP A 277 30.19 -2.22 -3.93
CA ASP A 277 30.17 -3.07 -5.11
C ASP A 277 28.77 -3.28 -5.71
N ASN A 278 27.74 -2.62 -5.16
CA ASN A 278 26.39 -2.68 -5.73
C ASN A 278 26.40 -2.09 -7.15
N PRO A 279 26.06 -2.88 -8.18
CA PRO A 279 26.21 -2.47 -9.58
C PRO A 279 25.19 -1.40 -10.01
N ALA A 280 24.14 -1.20 -9.20
CA ALA A 280 23.04 -0.29 -9.50
C ALA A 280 23.14 1.00 -8.67
N GLY A 281 24.32 1.64 -8.65
CA GLY A 281 24.51 2.94 -7.98
C GLY A 281 25.27 2.88 -6.65
N GLY A 282 25.90 1.75 -6.32
CA GLY A 282 26.76 1.61 -5.15
C GLY A 282 26.03 1.95 -3.85
N VAL A 283 26.74 2.66 -2.96
CA VAL A 283 26.21 3.09 -1.66
C VAL A 283 25.00 4.03 -1.74
N ASN A 284 24.75 4.66 -2.89
CA ASN A 284 23.61 5.58 -3.03
C ASN A 284 22.31 4.88 -3.44
N ASN A 285 22.37 3.59 -3.79
CA ASN A 285 21.17 2.83 -4.10
C ASN A 285 20.43 2.45 -2.81
N LYS A 286 19.26 3.06 -2.57
CA LYS A 286 18.44 2.81 -1.38
C LYS A 286 17.27 1.85 -1.61
N ASP A 287 17.34 1.02 -2.65
CA ASP A 287 16.31 0.00 -2.98
C ASP A 287 14.88 0.58 -3.07
N GLY A 288 14.74 1.72 -3.75
CA GLY A 288 13.44 2.39 -3.94
C GLY A 288 13.03 3.34 -2.81
N TRP A 289 13.80 3.46 -1.73
CA TRP A 289 13.52 4.37 -0.63
C TRP A 289 14.11 5.77 -0.83
N SER A 290 13.35 6.80 -0.47
CA SER A 290 13.80 8.20 -0.44
C SER A 290 14.05 8.72 0.97
N SER A 291 13.48 8.06 1.98
CA SER A 291 13.62 8.36 3.41
C SER A 291 14.26 7.20 4.17
N ASN A 292 14.67 7.44 5.42
CA ASN A 292 15.07 6.37 6.33
C ASN A 292 13.92 5.37 6.51
N GLN A 293 14.24 4.09 6.65
CA GLN A 293 13.28 3.09 7.05
C GLN A 293 13.02 3.24 8.55
N ARG A 294 11.78 3.59 8.91
CA ARG A 294 11.35 3.77 10.30
C ARG A 294 10.37 2.68 10.70
N VAL A 295 10.83 1.74 11.52
CA VAL A 295 9.99 0.68 12.09
C VAL A 295 9.34 1.21 13.36
N VAL A 296 8.06 1.57 13.28
CA VAL A 296 7.26 1.97 14.44
C VAL A 296 6.79 0.72 15.19
N TYR A 297 6.99 0.67 16.50
CA TYR A 297 6.68 -0.53 17.29
C TYR A 297 5.17 -0.74 17.49
N ALA A 298 4.39 0.33 17.42
CA ALA A 298 2.93 0.26 17.47
C ALA A 298 2.40 -0.63 16.32
N GLY A 299 1.66 -1.67 16.66
CA GLY A 299 1.04 -2.59 15.70
C GLY A 299 1.93 -3.73 15.21
N ILE A 300 3.14 -3.89 15.74
CA ILE A 300 3.96 -5.08 15.51
C ILE A 300 3.48 -6.22 16.42
N GLY A 301 3.28 -7.41 15.86
CA GLY A 301 3.06 -8.62 16.66
C GLY A 301 4.34 -9.03 17.37
N ILE A 302 4.31 -9.11 18.72
CA ILE A 302 5.48 -9.38 19.56
C ILE A 302 5.31 -10.71 20.28
N SER A 303 6.33 -11.56 20.21
CA SER A 303 6.40 -12.82 20.95
C SER A 303 7.79 -13.00 21.55
N GLY A 304 7.87 -13.28 22.86
CA GLY A 304 9.16 -13.48 23.53
C GLY A 304 10.13 -12.29 23.42
N GLY A 305 9.61 -11.07 23.32
CA GLY A 305 10.42 -9.85 23.14
C GLY A 305 10.92 -9.62 21.71
N VAL A 306 10.43 -10.38 20.73
CA VAL A 306 10.78 -10.25 19.31
C VAL A 306 9.56 -9.83 18.50
N GLY A 307 9.70 -8.75 17.74
CA GLY A 307 8.70 -8.29 16.76
C GLY A 307 9.21 -8.49 15.33
N HIS A 308 8.33 -8.86 14.40
CA HIS A 308 8.71 -9.14 13.01
C HIS A 308 8.22 -8.05 12.06
N VAL A 309 9.07 -7.69 11.08
CA VAL A 309 8.71 -6.81 9.97
C VAL A 309 9.24 -7.33 8.65
N TRP A 310 8.59 -6.97 7.55
CA TRP A 310 8.97 -7.37 6.19
C TRP A 310 9.25 -6.14 5.33
N ILE A 311 10.30 -6.22 4.52
CA ILE A 311 10.67 -5.28 3.48
C ILE A 311 10.77 -6.06 2.17
N VAL A 312 10.30 -5.46 1.08
CA VAL A 312 10.30 -6.07 -0.25
C VAL A 312 11.10 -5.19 -1.20
N GLN A 313 11.90 -5.82 -2.07
CA GLN A 313 12.70 -5.14 -3.09
C GLN A 313 11.92 -4.03 -3.80
N GLU A 314 12.49 -2.82 -3.81
CA GLU A 314 11.95 -1.64 -4.49
C GLU A 314 10.50 -1.29 -4.08
N ASP A 315 10.09 -1.65 -2.87
CA ASP A 315 8.82 -1.24 -2.25
C ASP A 315 9.12 -0.40 -0.99
N PRO A 316 8.85 0.91 -1.02
CA PRO A 316 9.17 1.82 0.09
C PRO A 316 8.15 1.71 1.24
N ARG A 317 7.83 0.48 1.66
CA ARG A 317 6.93 0.17 2.76
C ARG A 317 7.53 -0.88 3.69
N ILE A 318 7.24 -0.73 4.98
CA ILE A 318 7.50 -1.74 6.01
C ILE A 318 6.17 -2.41 6.32
N PHE A 319 6.13 -3.73 6.25
CA PHE A 319 4.95 -4.51 6.60
C PHE A 319 5.13 -5.12 7.99
N THR A 320 4.08 -5.11 8.82
CA THR A 320 4.08 -5.72 10.17
C THR A 320 3.50 -7.14 10.18
N SER A 321 3.22 -7.68 8.99
CA SER A 321 2.87 -9.08 8.72
C SER A 321 3.42 -9.48 7.34
N PRO A 322 3.60 -10.78 7.05
CA PRO A 322 4.12 -11.22 5.75
C PRO A 322 3.27 -10.68 4.60
N PRO A 323 3.81 -9.87 3.68
CA PRO A 323 3.05 -9.30 2.58
C PRO A 323 2.78 -10.36 1.51
N THR A 324 1.58 -10.32 0.90
CA THR A 324 1.33 -11.08 -0.31
C THR A 324 2.05 -10.39 -1.48
N THR A 325 3.07 -11.05 -2.02
CA THR A 325 3.84 -10.56 -3.18
C THR A 325 3.32 -11.08 -4.51
N ARG A 326 2.31 -11.95 -4.48
CA ARG A 326 1.58 -12.38 -5.67
C ARG A 326 0.72 -11.23 -6.19
N SER A 327 1.05 -10.75 -7.38
CA SER A 327 0.21 -9.80 -8.12
C SER A 327 -0.55 -10.54 -9.22
N THR A 328 -1.81 -10.18 -9.43
CA THR A 328 -2.55 -10.53 -10.64
C THR A 328 -3.10 -9.25 -11.22
N SER A 329 -2.59 -8.88 -12.40
CA SER A 329 -3.05 -7.70 -13.10
C SER A 329 -3.06 -7.96 -14.59
N THR A 330 -4.14 -7.53 -15.25
CA THR A 330 -4.25 -7.48 -16.71
C THR A 330 -4.09 -6.05 -17.24
N THR A 331 -3.93 -5.07 -16.34
CA THR A 331 -3.83 -3.64 -16.68
C THR A 331 -2.49 -3.03 -16.30
N ASP A 332 -1.64 -3.78 -15.60
CA ASP A 332 -0.30 -3.38 -15.19
C ASP A 332 0.73 -4.14 -16.03
N ALA A 333 1.17 -3.51 -17.12
CA ALA A 333 2.15 -4.08 -18.03
C ALA A 333 3.56 -3.94 -17.47
N ARG A 334 4.06 -4.99 -16.81
CA ARG A 334 5.42 -5.00 -16.22
C ARG A 334 6.44 -5.75 -17.06
N ALA A 335 6.03 -6.80 -17.74
CA ALA A 335 6.93 -7.60 -18.57
C ALA A 335 7.20 -6.90 -19.90
N VAL A 336 8.47 -6.86 -20.31
CA VAL A 336 8.94 -6.25 -21.56
C VAL A 336 9.52 -7.33 -22.46
N TRP A 337 9.03 -7.41 -23.69
CA TRP A 337 9.58 -8.29 -24.71
C TRP A 337 10.82 -7.62 -25.33
N LEU A 338 12.01 -8.18 -25.10
CA LEU A 338 13.28 -7.59 -25.56
C LEU A 338 13.73 -8.14 -26.92
N SER A 339 13.48 -9.42 -27.20
CA SER A 339 13.76 -10.09 -28.48
C SER A 339 12.83 -11.27 -28.66
N GLY A 340 12.71 -11.87 -29.84
CA GLY A 340 11.78 -12.97 -30.13
C GLY A 340 11.80 -14.16 -29.15
N ASN A 341 12.88 -14.33 -28.38
CA ASN A 341 13.03 -15.38 -27.35
C ASN A 341 13.29 -14.84 -25.93
N LEU A 342 13.20 -13.53 -25.68
CA LEU A 342 13.56 -12.92 -24.41
C LEU A 342 12.46 -11.98 -23.90
N VAL A 343 11.92 -12.32 -22.73
CA VAL A 343 11.06 -11.44 -21.95
C VAL A 343 11.77 -11.10 -20.65
N ARG A 344 11.80 -9.81 -20.31
CA ARG A 344 12.21 -9.35 -18.98
C ARG A 344 10.97 -9.05 -18.17
N TRP A 345 10.81 -9.72 -17.04
CA TRP A 345 9.67 -9.51 -16.13
C TRP A 345 10.18 -9.02 -14.76
N PRO A 346 10.19 -7.71 -14.51
CA PRO A 346 10.58 -7.15 -13.22
C PRO A 346 9.62 -7.58 -12.11
N LYS A 347 10.16 -7.75 -10.89
CA LYS A 347 9.39 -8.10 -9.68
C LYS A 347 8.60 -9.40 -9.82
N ALA A 348 9.12 -10.34 -10.61
CA ALA A 348 8.69 -11.73 -10.65
C ALA A 348 9.71 -12.56 -9.86
N ASP A 349 9.23 -13.52 -9.08
CA ASP A 349 10.12 -14.50 -8.44
C ASP A 349 10.94 -15.26 -9.50
N THR A 350 12.12 -15.75 -9.13
CA THR A 350 12.96 -16.60 -10.00
C THR A 350 12.57 -18.07 -9.95
N THR A 351 11.69 -18.44 -9.02
CA THR A 351 11.19 -19.79 -8.82
C THR A 351 9.72 -19.90 -9.25
N GLY A 352 9.33 -21.06 -9.77
CA GLY A 352 7.96 -21.33 -10.22
C GLY A 352 7.84 -21.60 -11.73
N ALA A 353 6.59 -21.77 -12.18
CA ALA A 353 6.28 -22.06 -13.59
C ALA A 353 5.77 -20.79 -14.28
N PHE A 354 6.52 -20.35 -15.30
CA PHE A 354 6.20 -19.14 -16.06
C PHE A 354 5.60 -19.51 -17.40
N ARG A 355 4.56 -18.78 -17.82
CA ARG A 355 3.90 -18.95 -19.12
C ARG A 355 3.55 -17.60 -19.73
N LEU A 356 3.76 -17.46 -21.03
CA LEU A 356 3.26 -16.35 -21.85
C LEU A 356 1.96 -16.80 -22.54
N TYR A 357 0.83 -16.28 -22.08
CA TYR A 357 -0.48 -16.53 -22.70
C TYR A 357 -0.73 -15.54 -23.83
N HIS A 358 -1.39 -15.99 -24.90
CA HIS A 358 -1.77 -15.14 -26.02
C HIS A 358 -3.24 -15.35 -26.44
N SER A 359 -3.89 -14.28 -26.92
CA SER A 359 -5.23 -14.33 -27.52
C SER A 359 -5.32 -13.30 -28.65
N ALA A 360 -5.68 -13.74 -29.85
CA ALA A 360 -5.88 -12.92 -31.03
C ALA A 360 -7.09 -11.99 -30.88
N THR A 361 -8.05 -12.35 -30.04
CA THR A 361 -9.28 -11.58 -29.79
C THR A 361 -9.27 -10.87 -28.43
N GLY A 362 -8.15 -10.86 -27.71
CA GLY A 362 -8.00 -10.13 -26.45
C GLY A 362 -8.89 -10.63 -25.30
N GLN A 363 -9.16 -11.93 -25.22
CA GLN A 363 -10.12 -12.51 -24.26
C GLN A 363 -9.48 -13.07 -22.99
N ILE A 364 -8.19 -12.82 -22.76
CA ILE A 364 -7.46 -13.37 -21.61
C ILE A 364 -8.04 -12.82 -20.30
N VAL A 365 -8.44 -13.74 -19.42
CA VAL A 365 -8.87 -13.44 -18.06
C VAL A 365 -7.92 -14.14 -17.09
N ALA A 366 -7.27 -13.33 -16.24
CA ALA A 366 -6.43 -13.81 -15.14
C ALA A 366 -7.05 -13.39 -13.81
N ARG A 367 -7.25 -14.37 -12.90
CA ARG A 367 -7.73 -14.13 -11.54
C ARG A 367 -6.78 -14.81 -10.56
N ALA A 368 -6.51 -14.15 -9.45
CA ALA A 368 -5.66 -14.71 -8.40
C ALA A 368 -6.20 -16.07 -7.94
N GLY A 369 -5.34 -17.09 -7.91
CA GLY A 369 -5.70 -18.44 -7.47
C GLY A 369 -6.53 -19.27 -8.47
N ALA A 370 -6.85 -18.75 -9.65
CA ALA A 370 -7.61 -19.47 -10.67
C ALA A 370 -6.77 -19.74 -11.94
N PRO A 371 -7.11 -20.78 -12.74
CA PRO A 371 -6.54 -20.96 -14.06
C PRO A 371 -6.79 -19.75 -14.97
N VAL A 372 -5.83 -19.44 -15.86
CA VAL A 372 -6.03 -18.44 -16.91
C VAL A 372 -7.02 -18.97 -17.94
N THR A 373 -7.99 -18.16 -18.34
CA THR A 373 -9.03 -18.52 -19.33
C THR A 373 -9.05 -17.55 -20.50
N GLY A 374 -9.65 -17.94 -21.63
CA GLY A 374 -9.80 -17.07 -22.81
C GLY A 374 -8.50 -16.82 -23.60
N ALA A 375 -7.44 -17.58 -23.29
CA ALA A 375 -6.24 -17.64 -24.11
C ALA A 375 -6.42 -18.64 -25.26
N ASP A 376 -5.88 -18.31 -26.44
CA ASP A 376 -5.80 -19.23 -27.58
C ASP A 376 -4.66 -20.24 -27.40
N GLY A 377 -3.66 -19.87 -26.62
CA GLY A 377 -2.50 -20.70 -26.31
C GLY A 377 -1.61 -20.10 -25.24
N ALA A 378 -0.60 -20.88 -24.84
CA ALA A 378 0.40 -20.48 -23.86
C ALA A 378 1.77 -21.07 -24.20
N LEU A 379 2.80 -20.25 -24.11
CA LEU A 379 4.20 -20.66 -24.27
C LEU A 379 4.83 -20.83 -22.89
N PRO A 380 5.49 -21.96 -22.58
CA PRO A 380 6.27 -22.07 -21.35
C PRO A 380 7.49 -21.15 -21.42
N LEU A 381 7.80 -20.50 -20.30
CA LEU A 381 8.98 -19.67 -20.12
C LEU A 381 9.91 -20.32 -19.09
N THR A 382 11.20 -20.26 -19.34
CA THR A 382 12.25 -20.71 -18.41
C THR A 382 13.04 -19.51 -17.89
N VAL A 383 13.25 -19.47 -16.58
CA VAL A 383 14.17 -18.51 -15.96
C VAL A 383 15.60 -18.95 -16.26
N PHE A 384 16.47 -18.02 -16.64
CA PHE A 384 17.87 -18.29 -16.98
C PHE A 384 18.81 -17.28 -16.33
#